data_AF-A0A968UDI2-F1
#
_entry.id   AF-A0A968UDI2-F1
#
_cell.length_a   1.000
_cell.length_b   1.000
_cell.length_c   1.000
_cell.angle_alpha   90.00
_cell.angle_beta   90.00
_cell.angle_gamma   90.00
#
_symmetry.space_group_name_H-M   'P 1'
#
loop_
_entity.id
_entity.type
_entity.pdbx_description
1 polymer ?
#
loop_
_entity_poly.entity_id
_entity_poly.type
_entity_poly.pdbx_seq_one_letter_code
_entity_poly.pdbx_strand_id
1 'polypeptide(L)'
;MVIGLWMGPMQAATPLQPVLSTVGLPPLPTKLAELRPLKALEAGPTDFKVPAEALRAQSVPRQVTVLADPTNYGDRFATDINGQAAQNPFIAVLHETVGSAQSAINLFRTPHPRDEDQVSYHTLIGRDGTLYYIVPPEKRAFG
;
A
#
# COMPACT_ATOMS: atom_id res chain seq x y z
N MET A 1 65.76 -25.30 11.10
CA MET A 1 64.95 -24.49 12.03
C MET A 1 63.59 -24.30 11.39
N VAL A 2 62.57 -25.04 11.85
CA VAL A 2 61.22 -25.06 11.27
C VAL A 2 60.32 -24.23 12.17
N ILE A 3 59.69 -23.18 11.62
CA ILE A 3 58.71 -22.36 12.34
C ILE A 3 57.34 -22.67 11.73
N GLY A 4 56.55 -23.47 12.45
CA GLY A 4 55.14 -23.70 12.11
C GLY A 4 54.28 -22.60 12.72
N LEU A 5 53.56 -21.86 11.88
CA LEU A 5 52.56 -20.89 12.33
C LEU A 5 51.20 -21.60 12.43
N TRP A 6 50.75 -21.84 13.65
CA TRP A 6 49.43 -22.40 13.96
C TRP A 6 48.37 -21.30 13.85
N MET A 7 47.37 -21.47 12.99
CA MET A 7 46.14 -20.65 13.01
C MET A 7 45.06 -21.43 13.77
N GLY A 8 44.69 -20.93 14.96
CA GLY A 8 43.54 -21.45 15.71
C GLY A 8 42.21 -21.09 15.02
N PRO A 9 41.14 -21.86 15.25
CA PRO A 9 39.85 -21.59 14.64
C PRO A 9 39.21 -20.32 15.25
N MET A 10 38.74 -19.43 14.38
CA MET A 10 37.91 -18.28 14.73
C MET A 10 36.55 -18.79 15.20
N GLN A 11 36.18 -18.48 16.45
CA GLN A 11 34.87 -18.80 17.00
C GLN A 11 33.82 -17.88 16.36
N ALA A 12 32.84 -18.48 15.66
CA ALA A 12 31.73 -17.75 15.08
C ALA A 12 30.88 -17.12 16.21
N ALA A 13 30.62 -15.81 16.11
CA ALA A 13 29.70 -15.12 17.00
C ALA A 13 28.29 -15.72 16.88
N THR A 14 27.71 -16.11 18.00
CA THR A 14 26.34 -16.62 18.10
C THR A 14 25.35 -15.54 17.68
N PRO A 15 24.38 -15.83 16.79
CA PRO A 15 23.34 -14.88 16.46
C PRO A 15 22.42 -14.67 17.68
N LEU A 16 22.14 -13.40 17.99
CA LEU A 16 21.16 -13.03 19.01
C LEU A 16 19.79 -13.57 18.59
N GLN A 17 19.25 -14.53 19.34
CA GLN A 17 17.88 -14.99 19.16
C GLN A 17 16.93 -13.89 19.67
N PRO A 18 15.86 -13.54 18.92
CA PRO A 18 14.84 -12.65 19.43
C PRO A 18 14.08 -13.34 20.56
N VAL A 19 14.08 -12.72 21.74
CA VAL A 19 13.32 -13.21 22.90
C VAL A 19 11.85 -12.83 22.69
N LEU A 20 11.08 -13.71 22.04
CA LEU A 20 9.62 -13.61 21.98
C LEU A 20 9.05 -14.05 23.34
N SER A 21 9.01 -13.12 24.30
CA SER A 21 8.14 -13.27 25.48
C SER A 21 6.71 -12.88 25.08
N THR A 22 5.83 -13.87 24.99
CA THR A 22 4.38 -13.68 24.76
C THR A 22 3.58 -13.55 26.07
N VAL A 23 4.26 -13.42 27.21
CA VAL A 23 3.61 -13.25 28.52
C VAL A 23 2.99 -11.85 28.60
N GLY A 24 1.66 -11.79 28.47
CA GLY A 24 0.87 -10.56 28.71
C GLY A 24 0.14 -10.00 27.49
N LEU A 25 0.25 -10.62 26.31
CA LEU A 25 -0.57 -10.21 25.17
C LEU A 25 -2.00 -10.76 25.33
N PRO A 26 -3.04 -9.91 25.22
CA PRO A 26 -4.41 -10.40 25.20
C PRO A 26 -4.60 -11.33 23.99
N PRO A 27 -5.33 -12.45 24.15
CA PRO A 27 -5.59 -13.35 23.03
C PRO A 27 -6.35 -12.60 21.93
N LEU A 28 -5.97 -12.85 20.68
CA LEU A 28 -6.71 -12.34 19.53
C LEU A 28 -8.17 -12.81 19.63
N PRO A 29 -9.16 -11.90 19.48
CA PRO A 29 -10.55 -12.29 19.49
C PRO A 29 -10.80 -13.28 18.34
N THR A 30 -11.20 -14.51 18.70
CA THR A 30 -11.44 -15.63 17.76
C THR A 30 -12.76 -15.51 17.00
N LYS A 31 -13.53 -14.45 17.28
CA LYS A 31 -14.76 -14.16 16.58
C LYS A 31 -14.40 -13.25 15.41
N LEU A 32 -14.57 -13.75 14.18
CA LEU A 32 -14.57 -12.90 12.99
C LEU A 32 -15.50 -11.72 13.28
N ALA A 33 -14.97 -10.52 13.41
CA ALA A 33 -15.80 -9.34 13.46
C ALA A 33 -16.59 -9.34 12.16
N GLU A 34 -17.91 -9.52 12.24
CA GLU A 34 -18.77 -9.31 11.08
C GLU A 34 -18.46 -7.91 10.56
N LEU A 35 -17.89 -7.83 9.36
CA LEU A 35 -17.70 -6.57 8.65
C LEU A 35 -19.09 -6.04 8.33
N ARG A 36 -19.66 -5.31 9.28
CA ARG A 36 -20.87 -4.55 9.06
C ARG A 36 -20.50 -3.46 8.06
N PRO A 37 -21.28 -3.26 6.97
CA PRO A 37 -21.17 -2.03 6.19
C PRO A 37 -21.21 -0.88 7.19
N LEU A 38 -20.27 0.07 7.07
CA LEU A 38 -20.38 1.31 7.82
C LEU A 38 -21.76 1.86 7.45
N LYS A 39 -22.71 1.76 8.39
CA LYS A 39 -23.95 2.51 8.33
C LYS A 39 -23.47 3.93 8.14
N ALA A 40 -23.85 4.59 7.05
CA ALA A 40 -23.42 5.95 6.74
C ALA A 40 -23.51 6.73 8.05
N LEU A 41 -22.37 7.00 8.66
CA LEU A 41 -22.36 7.77 9.88
C LEU A 41 -22.83 9.13 9.41
N GLU A 42 -24.03 9.52 9.82
CA GLU A 42 -24.40 10.92 9.94
C GLU A 42 -23.14 11.63 10.44
N ALA A 43 -22.64 12.57 9.63
CA ALA A 43 -21.34 13.18 9.88
C ALA A 43 -21.31 13.61 11.36
N GLY A 44 -20.53 12.88 12.17
CA GLY A 44 -20.29 13.28 13.54
C GLY A 44 -19.71 14.69 13.52
N PRO A 45 -19.77 15.44 14.64
CA PRO A 45 -19.07 16.71 14.72
C PRO A 45 -17.57 16.43 14.54
N THR A 46 -17.11 16.50 13.30
CA THR A 46 -15.71 16.47 12.97
C THR A 46 -15.20 17.90 13.18
N ASP A 47 -14.04 18.04 13.81
CA ASP A 47 -13.34 19.33 13.88
C ASP A 47 -12.99 19.86 12.47
N PHE A 48 -13.16 19.02 11.44
CA PHE A 48 -13.23 19.36 10.03
C PHE A 48 -14.58 19.98 9.64
N LYS A 49 -15.03 21.02 10.35
CA LYS A 49 -16.12 21.86 9.86
C LYS A 49 -15.58 22.72 8.73
N VAL A 50 -15.47 22.13 7.54
CA VAL A 50 -15.11 22.87 6.33
C VAL A 50 -16.29 23.82 6.03
N PRO A 51 -16.09 25.14 6.06
CA PRO A 51 -17.16 26.07 5.71
C PRO A 51 -17.73 25.72 4.33
N ALA A 52 -19.05 25.82 4.16
CA ALA A 52 -19.67 25.57 2.85
C ALA A 52 -19.07 26.47 1.75
N GLU A 53 -18.59 27.67 2.11
CA GLU A 53 -17.79 28.56 1.26
C GLU A 53 -16.45 27.94 0.82
N ALA A 54 -15.74 27.23 1.70
CA ALA A 54 -14.48 26.55 1.39
C ALA A 54 -14.71 25.30 0.52
N LEU A 55 -15.85 24.64 0.66
CA LEU A 55 -16.34 23.65 -0.31
C LEU A 55 -16.76 24.29 -1.63
N ARG A 56 -17.11 25.58 -1.68
CA ARG A 56 -17.52 26.26 -2.93
C ARG A 56 -16.36 26.90 -3.69
N ALA A 57 -15.25 27.16 -3.00
CA ALA A 57 -13.96 27.49 -3.61
C ALA A 57 -13.21 26.24 -4.11
N GLN A 58 -13.92 25.13 -4.38
CA GLN A 58 -13.38 23.93 -5.03
C GLN A 58 -12.94 24.29 -6.45
N SER A 59 -11.74 24.80 -6.59
CA SER A 59 -11.03 24.71 -7.86
C SER A 59 -10.97 23.22 -8.22
N VAL A 60 -11.38 22.88 -9.44
CA VAL A 60 -11.17 21.54 -9.96
C VAL A 60 -9.66 21.26 -9.83
N PRO A 61 -9.24 20.24 -9.07
CA PRO A 61 -7.83 19.99 -8.89
C PRO A 61 -7.21 19.73 -10.25
N ARG A 62 -5.96 20.16 -10.43
CA ARG A 62 -5.22 19.83 -11.65
C ARG A 62 -5.15 18.31 -11.77
N GLN A 63 -5.50 17.77 -12.94
CA GLN A 63 -5.48 16.33 -13.19
C GLN A 63 -4.50 16.02 -14.31
N VAL A 64 -3.71 14.96 -14.12
CA VAL A 64 -2.68 14.53 -15.06
C VAL A 64 -2.71 13.01 -15.17
N THR A 65 -2.62 12.47 -16.38
CA THR A 65 -2.45 11.03 -16.59
C THR A 65 -0.99 10.71 -16.84
N VAL A 66 -0.42 9.82 -16.02
CA VAL A 66 0.96 9.34 -16.11
C VAL A 66 0.96 7.85 -15.85
N LEU A 67 0.78 7.06 -16.91
CA LEU A 67 0.65 5.62 -16.78
C LEU A 67 1.91 4.98 -16.18
N ALA A 68 1.70 4.00 -15.31
CA ALA A 68 2.76 3.08 -14.89
C ALA A 68 3.26 2.24 -16.06
N ASP A 69 4.42 1.60 -15.89
CA ASP A 69 4.88 0.56 -16.79
C ASP A 69 3.89 -0.62 -16.79
N PRO A 70 3.61 -1.27 -17.93
CA PRO A 70 2.68 -2.41 -18.01
C PRO A 70 3.02 -3.60 -17.10
N THR A 71 4.28 -3.74 -16.68
CA THR A 71 4.67 -4.77 -15.70
C THR A 71 4.17 -4.46 -14.28
N ASN A 72 3.82 -3.21 -13.98
CA ASN A 72 3.38 -2.75 -12.67
C ASN A 72 1.84 -2.70 -12.51
N TYR A 73 1.06 -3.34 -13.39
CA TYR A 73 -0.36 -3.55 -13.14
C TYR A 73 -0.88 -4.81 -13.85
N GLY A 74 -1.91 -5.42 -13.29
CA GLY A 74 -2.48 -6.66 -13.79
C GLY A 74 -3.96 -6.55 -14.12
N ASP A 75 -4.55 -7.66 -14.55
CA ASP A 75 -6.00 -7.77 -14.70
C ASP A 75 -6.68 -7.93 -13.33
N ARG A 76 -7.91 -7.42 -13.24
CA ARG A 76 -8.80 -7.73 -12.12
C ARG A 76 -9.50 -9.06 -12.39
N PHE A 77 -9.63 -9.86 -11.34
CA PHE A 77 -10.49 -11.04 -11.41
C PHE A 77 -11.95 -10.61 -11.35
N ALA A 78 -12.70 -10.92 -12.40
CA ALA A 78 -14.15 -10.68 -12.47
C ALA A 78 -14.96 -11.76 -11.73
N THR A 79 -14.29 -12.80 -11.24
CA THR A 79 -14.90 -13.93 -10.54
C THR A 79 -14.21 -14.22 -9.21
N ASP A 80 -14.95 -14.81 -8.28
CA ASP A 80 -14.39 -15.33 -7.03
C ASP A 80 -13.68 -16.69 -7.23
N ILE A 81 -13.19 -17.26 -6.13
CA ILE A 81 -12.50 -18.57 -6.12
C ILE A 81 -13.40 -19.75 -6.56
N ASN A 82 -14.72 -19.56 -6.55
CA ASN A 82 -15.70 -20.56 -6.97
C ASN A 82 -16.18 -20.34 -8.41
N GLY A 83 -15.63 -19.34 -9.12
CA GLY A 83 -16.01 -18.98 -10.49
C GLY A 83 -17.30 -18.15 -10.59
N GLN A 84 -17.85 -17.66 -9.47
CA GLN A 84 -19.03 -16.80 -9.48
C GLN A 84 -18.64 -15.35 -9.77
N ALA A 85 -19.50 -14.60 -10.46
CA ALA A 85 -19.25 -13.19 -10.75
C ALA A 85 -19.04 -12.38 -9.46
N ALA A 86 -17.98 -11.59 -9.41
CA ALA A 86 -17.66 -10.75 -8.27
C ALA A 86 -18.71 -9.63 -8.11
N GLN A 87 -19.34 -9.56 -6.93
CA GLN A 87 -20.37 -8.55 -6.58
C GLN A 87 -19.94 -7.71 -5.36
N ASN A 88 -18.63 -7.59 -5.14
CA ASN A 88 -18.10 -6.87 -3.99
C ASN A 88 -18.38 -5.36 -4.12
N PRO A 89 -18.68 -4.67 -3.00
CA PRO A 89 -18.76 -3.21 -3.00
C PRO A 89 -17.40 -2.60 -3.35
N PHE A 90 -17.41 -1.39 -3.91
CA PHE A 90 -16.18 -0.64 -4.14
C PHE A 90 -15.53 -0.25 -2.81
N ILE A 91 -14.23 -0.48 -2.73
CA ILE A 91 -13.38 -0.04 -1.62
C ILE A 91 -12.31 0.92 -2.16
N ALA A 92 -11.98 1.93 -1.36
CA ALA A 92 -10.84 2.80 -1.60
C ALA A 92 -9.83 2.59 -0.47
N VAL A 93 -8.57 2.32 -0.83
CA VAL A 93 -7.47 2.20 0.13
C VAL A 93 -6.60 3.43 0.01
N LEU A 94 -6.35 4.10 1.12
CA LEU A 94 -5.50 5.29 1.18
C LEU A 94 -4.12 4.87 1.67
N HIS A 95 -3.11 5.19 0.88
CA HIS A 95 -1.70 5.01 1.23
C HIS A 95 -1.01 6.36 1.22
N GLU A 96 -0.02 6.53 2.09
CA GLU A 96 0.95 7.62 1.98
C GLU A 96 2.22 7.10 1.31
N THR A 97 2.73 7.84 0.34
CA THR A 97 4.04 7.55 -0.24
C THR A 97 5.14 7.94 0.74
N VAL A 98 6.15 7.10 0.92
CA VAL A 98 7.34 7.44 1.72
C VAL A 98 8.14 8.61 1.11
N GLY A 99 8.04 8.79 -0.21
CA GLY A 99 8.70 9.86 -0.98
C GLY A 99 7.75 10.90 -1.57
N SER A 100 8.23 11.69 -2.53
CA SER A 100 7.40 12.63 -3.29
C SER A 100 6.54 11.91 -4.35
N ALA A 101 5.47 12.57 -4.80
CA ALA A 101 4.65 12.08 -5.92
C ALA A 101 5.51 11.79 -7.16
N GLN A 102 6.47 12.65 -7.49
CA GLN A 102 7.36 12.44 -8.63
C GLN A 102 8.28 11.23 -8.45
N SER A 103 8.78 10.99 -7.23
CA SER A 103 9.58 9.79 -6.94
C SER A 103 8.77 8.51 -7.14
N ALA A 104 7.52 8.50 -6.67
CA ALA A 104 6.61 7.36 -6.85
C ALA A 104 6.27 7.15 -8.33
N ILE A 105 5.96 8.22 -9.08
CA ILE A 105 5.72 8.14 -10.53
C ILE A 105 6.93 7.56 -11.26
N ASN A 106 8.15 7.98 -10.93
CA ASN A 106 9.36 7.45 -11.55
C ASN A 106 9.55 5.95 -11.26
N LEU A 107 9.29 5.52 -10.01
CA LEU A 107 9.31 4.12 -9.63
C LEU A 107 8.28 3.31 -10.43
N PHE A 108 7.03 3.76 -10.50
CA PHE A 108 5.96 3.04 -11.20
C PHE A 108 6.16 2.95 -12.72
N ARG A 109 6.96 3.86 -13.31
CA ARG A 109 7.33 3.83 -14.72
C ARG A 109 8.56 2.96 -15.01
N THR A 110 9.22 2.45 -13.99
CA THR A 110 10.34 1.51 -14.15
C THR A 110 9.77 0.10 -14.32
N PRO A 111 10.23 -0.69 -15.31
CA PRO A 111 9.77 -2.07 -15.47
C PRO A 111 10.17 -2.97 -14.30
N HIS A 112 9.21 -3.72 -13.75
CA HIS A 112 9.41 -4.74 -12.71
C HIS A 112 8.83 -6.09 -13.18
N PRO A 113 9.60 -6.89 -13.92
CA PRO A 113 9.09 -8.14 -14.51
C PRO A 113 8.90 -9.27 -13.48
N ARG A 114 9.48 -9.13 -12.28
CA ARG A 114 9.29 -10.08 -11.19
C ARG A 114 8.12 -9.64 -10.32
N ASP A 115 7.19 -10.56 -10.08
CA ASP A 115 5.99 -10.28 -9.30
C ASP A 115 6.29 -9.69 -7.90
N GLU A 116 7.41 -10.10 -7.27
CA GLU A 116 7.81 -9.55 -5.96
C GLU A 116 8.23 -8.07 -5.98
N ASP A 117 8.57 -7.54 -7.15
CA ASP A 117 9.04 -6.16 -7.31
C ASP A 117 7.94 -5.22 -7.87
N GLN A 118 6.81 -5.77 -8.31
CA GLN A 118 5.74 -4.99 -8.94
C GLN A 118 5.11 -4.02 -7.94
N VAL A 119 5.00 -2.76 -8.33
CA VAL A 119 4.50 -1.71 -7.43
C VAL A 119 3.78 -0.59 -8.18
N SER A 120 2.58 -0.23 -7.72
CA SER A 120 1.79 0.87 -8.29
C SER A 120 0.59 1.27 -7.42
N TYR A 121 0.10 2.48 -7.64
CA TYR A 121 -1.22 2.93 -7.15
C TYR A 121 -2.13 3.31 -8.30
N HIS A 122 -3.45 3.34 -8.06
CA HIS A 122 -4.41 3.85 -9.05
C HIS A 122 -4.27 5.36 -9.27
N THR A 123 -4.17 6.10 -8.18
CA THR A 123 -4.12 7.57 -8.18
C THR A 123 -3.13 8.04 -7.12
N LEU A 124 -2.35 9.08 -7.42
CA LEU A 124 -1.60 9.85 -6.43
C LEU A 124 -2.19 11.24 -6.28
N ILE A 125 -2.16 11.75 -5.05
CA ILE A 125 -2.48 13.14 -4.74
C ILE A 125 -1.16 13.83 -4.39
N GLY A 126 -0.73 14.77 -5.23
CA GLY A 126 0.43 15.61 -4.97
C GLY A 126 0.20 16.51 -3.76
N ARG A 127 1.29 16.96 -3.11
CA ARG A 127 1.20 17.93 -2.00
C ARG A 127 0.58 19.27 -2.42
N ASP A 128 0.61 19.57 -3.72
CA ASP A 128 -0.03 20.72 -4.36
C ASP A 128 -1.52 20.48 -4.71
N GLY A 129 -2.06 19.31 -4.38
CA GLY A 129 -3.43 18.90 -4.72
C GLY A 129 -3.60 18.36 -6.14
N THR A 130 -2.54 18.23 -6.94
CA THR A 130 -2.62 17.62 -8.28
C THR A 130 -3.00 16.14 -8.17
N LEU A 131 -4.00 15.70 -8.93
CA LEU A 131 -4.35 14.29 -9.10
C LEU A 131 -3.56 13.68 -10.26
N TYR A 132 -2.85 12.59 -9.99
CA TYR A 132 -2.14 11.82 -11.00
C TYR A 132 -2.82 10.46 -11.18
N TYR A 133 -3.36 10.18 -12.37
CA TYR A 133 -3.91 8.87 -12.71
C TYR A 133 -2.81 7.98 -13.29
N ILE A 134 -2.60 6.81 -12.67
CA ILE A 134 -1.41 5.97 -12.89
C ILE A 134 -1.78 4.59 -13.41
N VAL A 135 -2.73 3.91 -12.76
CA VAL A 135 -3.24 2.61 -13.21
C VAL A 135 -4.72 2.75 -13.57
N PRO A 136 -5.14 2.32 -14.78
CA PRO A 136 -6.54 2.36 -15.17
C PRO A 136 -7.46 1.68 -14.13
N PRO A 137 -8.65 2.22 -13.84
CA PRO A 137 -9.52 1.72 -12.78
C PRO A 137 -10.03 0.29 -13.01
N GLU A 138 -10.02 -0.20 -14.25
CA GLU A 138 -10.35 -1.58 -14.62
C GLU A 138 -9.21 -2.58 -14.38
N LYS A 139 -7.99 -2.09 -14.15
CA LYS A 139 -6.79 -2.91 -13.87
C LYS A 139 -6.56 -3.05 -12.37
N ARG A 140 -5.75 -4.01 -11.97
CA ARG A 140 -5.28 -4.20 -10.60
C ARG A 140 -3.97 -3.43 -10.43
N ALA A 141 -3.91 -2.55 -9.43
CA ALA A 141 -2.66 -1.95 -8.96
C ALA A 141 -1.96 -2.85 -7.92
N PHE A 142 -0.66 -2.67 -7.74
CA PHE A 142 0.18 -3.39 -6.77
C PHE A 142 0.62 -2.44 -5.64
N GLY A 143 -0.36 -2.02 -4.83
CA GLY A 143 -0.19 -1.02 -3.77
C GLY A 143 0.19 -1.58 -2.41
#